data_AF-Q9NY56-F1
#
_entry.id   AF-Q9NY56-F1
#
_cell.length_a   1.000
_cell.length_b   1.000
_cell.length_c   1.000
_cell.angle_alpha   90.00
_cell.angle_beta   90.00
_cell.angle_gamma   90.00
#
_symmetry.space_group_name_H-M   'P 1'
#
loop_
_entity.id
_entity.type
_entity.pdbx_description
1 polymer ?
#
loop_
_entity_poly.entity_id
_entity_poly.type
_entity_poly.pdbx_seq_one_letter_code
_entity_poly.pdbx_strand_id
1 'polypeptide(L)'
;MKTLFLGVTLGLAAALSFTLEEEDITGTWYVKAMVVDKDFPEDRRPRKVSPVKVTALGGGNLEATFTFMREDRCIQKKILMRKTEEPGKFSAYGGRKLIYLQELPGTDDYVFYCKDQRRGGLRYMGKLVGRNPNTNLEALEEFKKLVQHKGLSEEDIFMPLQTGSCVLEH
;
A
#
# COMPACT_ATOMS: atom_id res chain seq x y z
N MET A 1 32.76 -56.71 4.22
CA MET A 1 33.09 -55.28 4.29
C MET A 1 31.79 -54.53 4.53
N LYS A 2 31.62 -53.84 5.67
CA LYS A 2 30.37 -53.14 6.03
C LYS A 2 30.48 -51.68 5.60
N THR A 3 29.73 -51.29 4.56
CA THR A 3 29.62 -49.90 4.09
C THR A 3 28.49 -49.21 4.83
N LEU A 4 28.82 -48.17 5.60
CA LEU A 4 27.88 -47.24 6.23
C LEU A 4 27.59 -46.11 5.24
N PHE A 5 26.35 -45.99 4.78
CA PHE A 5 25.89 -44.83 4.01
C PHE A 5 25.40 -43.76 4.98
N LEU A 6 26.13 -42.63 5.03
CA LEU A 6 25.66 -41.39 5.66
C LEU A 6 24.64 -40.72 4.75
N GLY A 7 23.36 -40.75 5.16
CA GLY A 7 22.31 -39.96 4.54
C GLY A 7 22.42 -38.50 4.96
N VAL A 8 22.64 -37.61 4.00
CA VAL A 8 22.49 -36.16 4.18
C VAL A 8 21.03 -35.83 3.89
N THR A 9 20.26 -35.51 4.92
CA THR A 9 18.91 -34.96 4.77
C THR A 9 19.01 -33.45 4.53
N LEU A 10 18.74 -33.05 3.30
CA LEU A 10 18.61 -31.64 2.92
C LEU A 10 17.23 -31.15 3.41
N GLY A 11 17.20 -30.47 4.55
CA GLY A 11 15.99 -29.83 5.08
C GLY A 11 15.65 -28.59 4.26
N LEU A 12 14.65 -28.69 3.39
CA LEU A 12 14.09 -27.55 2.68
C LEU A 12 13.19 -26.76 3.64
N ALA A 13 13.73 -25.70 4.26
CA ALA A 13 12.91 -24.73 4.96
C ALA A 13 12.18 -23.89 3.90
N ALA A 14 10.96 -24.30 3.52
CA ALA A 14 10.06 -23.47 2.77
C ALA A 14 9.70 -22.27 3.65
N ALA A 15 10.31 -21.11 3.39
CA ALA A 15 9.81 -19.86 3.91
C ALA A 15 8.39 -19.69 3.36
N LEU A 16 7.38 -19.83 4.21
CA LEU A 16 5.98 -19.50 3.90
C LEU A 16 5.88 -17.97 3.75
N SER A 17 6.38 -17.45 2.64
CA SER A 17 6.00 -16.12 2.18
C SER A 17 4.60 -16.25 1.60
N PHE A 18 3.59 -15.82 2.36
CA PHE A 18 2.22 -15.68 1.86
C PHE A 18 2.24 -14.91 0.54
N THR A 19 1.86 -15.58 -0.54
CA THR A 19 1.65 -14.93 -1.83
C THR A 19 0.26 -14.32 -1.78
N LEU A 20 0.15 -13.00 -1.64
CA LEU A 20 -1.14 -12.30 -1.74
C LEU A 20 -1.83 -12.69 -3.05
N GLU A 21 -2.98 -13.36 -2.94
CA GLU A 21 -3.78 -13.72 -4.10
C GLU A 21 -4.61 -12.51 -4.55
N GLU A 22 -5.12 -12.54 -5.79
CA GLU A 22 -5.92 -11.43 -6.32
C GLU A 22 -7.15 -11.16 -5.44
N GLU A 23 -7.79 -12.24 -4.96
CA GLU A 23 -8.98 -12.21 -4.11
C GLU A 23 -8.72 -11.49 -2.78
N ASP A 24 -7.53 -11.69 -2.19
CA ASP A 24 -7.09 -11.04 -0.95
C ASP A 24 -6.92 -9.52 -1.09
N ILE A 25 -6.78 -9.01 -2.32
CA ILE A 25 -6.54 -7.59 -2.61
C ILE A 25 -7.84 -6.88 -3.01
N THR A 26 -8.75 -7.57 -3.70
CA THR A 26 -10.02 -6.97 -4.14
C THR A 26 -10.93 -6.58 -2.97
N GLY A 27 -11.92 -5.72 -3.21
CA GLY A 27 -12.90 -5.27 -2.22
C GLY A 27 -12.64 -3.86 -1.70
N THR A 28 -13.03 -3.60 -0.45
CA THR A 28 -12.97 -2.26 0.14
C THR A 28 -11.80 -2.14 1.10
N TRP A 29 -11.09 -1.02 1.03
CA TRP A 29 -10.00 -0.66 1.94
C TRP A 29 -10.22 0.74 2.50
N TYR A 30 -9.72 0.97 3.71
CA TYR A 30 -9.80 2.24 4.40
C TYR A 30 -8.40 2.78 4.65
N VAL A 31 -8.15 4.03 4.27
CA VAL A 31 -6.87 4.70 4.50
C VAL A 31 -6.88 5.32 5.89
N LYS A 32 -5.98 4.84 6.75
CA LYS A 32 -5.92 5.19 8.18
C LYS A 32 -4.86 6.25 8.47
N ALA A 33 -3.70 6.11 7.84
CA ALA A 33 -2.59 7.05 7.93
C ALA A 33 -1.82 7.10 6.61
N MET A 34 -1.12 8.20 6.37
CA MET A 34 -0.37 8.45 5.15
C MET A 34 0.94 9.16 5.49
N VAL A 35 1.97 8.89 4.70
CA VAL A 35 3.22 9.65 4.68
C VAL A 35 3.64 9.89 3.24
N VAL A 36 4.23 11.05 2.97
CA VAL A 36 4.86 11.40 1.70
C VAL A 36 6.22 12.00 2.06
N ASP A 37 7.19 11.97 1.14
CA ASP A 37 8.50 12.61 1.34
C ASP A 37 8.41 14.01 1.96
N LYS A 38 9.42 14.35 2.76
CA LYS A 38 9.51 15.55 3.61
C LYS A 38 9.13 16.87 2.91
N ASP A 39 9.45 17.00 1.62
CA ASP A 39 9.19 18.23 0.86
C ASP A 39 7.77 18.26 0.23
N PHE A 40 6.86 17.37 0.65
CA PHE A 40 5.51 17.35 0.13
C PHE A 40 4.65 18.45 0.77
N PRO A 41 4.14 19.42 -0.03
CA PRO A 41 3.39 20.56 0.50
C PRO A 41 2.15 20.15 1.29
N GLU A 42 1.94 20.76 2.46
CA GLU A 42 0.86 20.43 3.38
C GLU A 42 -0.53 20.67 2.77
N ASP A 43 -0.71 21.76 2.03
CA ASP A 43 -1.91 22.11 1.25
C ASP A 43 -2.30 21.02 0.23
N ARG A 44 -1.33 20.21 -0.20
CA ARG A 44 -1.55 19.12 -1.15
C ARG A 44 -1.90 17.80 -0.48
N ARG A 45 -1.79 17.70 0.86
CA ARG A 45 -2.15 16.51 1.64
C ARG A 45 -3.67 16.33 1.62
N PRO A 46 -4.18 15.11 1.43
CA PRO A 46 -5.61 14.84 1.55
C PRO A 46 -6.14 15.21 2.94
N ARG A 47 -7.17 16.06 3.02
CA ARG A 47 -7.88 16.36 4.28
C ARG A 47 -8.93 15.30 4.60
N LYS A 48 -9.60 14.80 3.56
CA LYS A 48 -10.62 13.75 3.62
C LYS A 48 -10.34 12.70 2.56
N VAL A 49 -10.70 11.45 2.82
CA VAL A 49 -10.50 10.34 1.88
C VAL A 49 -11.68 9.37 1.94
N SER A 50 -12.14 8.91 0.77
CA SER A 50 -13.16 7.87 0.68
C SER A 50 -12.55 6.48 0.85
N PRO A 51 -13.36 5.44 1.10
CA PRO A 51 -12.90 4.07 0.94
C PRO A 51 -12.32 3.86 -0.45
N VAL A 52 -11.28 3.04 -0.54
CA VAL A 52 -10.67 2.59 -1.79
C VAL A 52 -11.36 1.31 -2.21
N LYS A 53 -11.99 1.33 -3.38
CA LYS A 53 -12.56 0.14 -4.02
C LYS A 53 -11.52 -0.43 -4.96
N VAL A 54 -11.12 -1.68 -4.73
CA VAL A 54 -10.19 -2.42 -5.57
C VAL A 54 -10.95 -3.52 -6.29
N THR A 55 -10.91 -3.53 -7.61
CA THR A 55 -11.58 -4.54 -8.43
C THR A 55 -10.60 -5.26 -9.33
N ALA A 56 -10.80 -6.56 -9.53
CA ALA A 56 -10.08 -7.33 -10.52
C ALA A 56 -10.54 -6.98 -11.94
N LEU A 57 -9.59 -6.93 -12.87
CA LEU A 57 -9.83 -6.71 -14.30
C LEU A 57 -9.49 -7.95 -15.16
N GLY A 58 -9.09 -9.05 -14.53
CA GLY A 58 -8.58 -10.24 -15.19
C GLY A 58 -7.08 -10.17 -15.51
N GLY A 59 -6.45 -11.33 -15.62
CA GLY A 59 -5.02 -11.47 -15.88
C GLY A 59 -4.13 -10.93 -14.74
N GLY A 60 -4.65 -10.85 -13.50
CA GLY A 60 -3.90 -10.29 -12.36
C GLY A 60 -3.96 -8.77 -12.24
N ASN A 61 -4.55 -8.07 -13.22
CA ASN A 61 -4.63 -6.61 -13.21
C ASN A 61 -5.75 -6.16 -12.27
N LEU A 62 -5.50 -5.07 -11.56
CA LEU A 62 -6.44 -4.49 -10.61
C LEU A 62 -6.75 -3.04 -10.98
N GLU A 63 -7.87 -2.54 -10.46
CA GLU A 63 -8.24 -1.14 -10.53
C GLU A 63 -8.60 -0.60 -9.15
N ALA A 64 -7.94 0.47 -8.73
CA ALA A 64 -8.27 1.17 -7.50
C ALA A 64 -9.04 2.46 -7.79
N THR A 65 -10.25 2.59 -7.24
CA THR A 65 -11.08 3.79 -7.36
C THR A 65 -11.36 4.39 -5.99
N PHE A 66 -11.17 5.71 -5.85
CA PHE A 66 -11.40 6.46 -4.63
C PHE A 66 -11.51 7.96 -4.93
N THR A 67 -11.94 8.72 -3.94
CA THR A 67 -11.94 10.19 -3.96
C THR A 67 -11.24 10.73 -2.72
N PHE A 68 -10.72 11.94 -2.81
CA PHE A 68 -10.17 12.65 -1.65
C PHE A 68 -10.32 14.16 -1.83
N MET A 69 -10.38 14.87 -0.71
CA MET A 69 -10.39 16.33 -0.69
C MET A 69 -8.96 16.85 -0.57
N ARG A 70 -8.56 17.71 -1.52
CA ARG A 70 -7.37 18.55 -1.40
C ARG A 70 -7.83 19.98 -1.33
N GLU A 71 -7.52 20.66 -0.22
CA GLU A 71 -8.14 21.94 0.11
C GLU A 71 -9.68 21.78 0.05
N ASP A 72 -10.35 22.54 -0.80
CA ASP A 72 -11.80 22.47 -1.03
C ASP A 72 -12.17 21.77 -2.36
N ARG A 73 -11.18 21.16 -3.03
CA ARG A 73 -11.42 20.43 -4.28
C ARG A 73 -11.56 18.94 -4.05
N CYS A 74 -12.65 18.38 -4.55
CA CYS A 74 -12.78 16.94 -4.70
C CYS A 74 -11.89 16.44 -5.85
N ILE A 75 -11.12 15.39 -5.60
CA ILE A 75 -10.29 14.73 -6.60
C ILE A 75 -10.69 13.27 -6.66
N GLN A 76 -11.19 12.84 -7.82
CA GLN A 76 -11.41 11.43 -8.11
C GLN A 76 -10.15 10.78 -8.68
N LYS A 77 -9.88 9.55 -8.26
CA LYS A 77 -8.82 8.70 -8.80
C LYS A 77 -9.38 7.36 -9.22
N LYS A 78 -8.92 6.93 -10.39
CA LYS A 78 -9.10 5.61 -10.98
C LYS A 78 -7.72 5.16 -11.47
N ILE A 79 -7.14 4.17 -10.81
CA ILE A 79 -5.76 3.75 -11.02
C ILE A 79 -5.74 2.31 -11.50
N LEU A 80 -5.35 2.13 -12.77
CA LEU A 80 -5.01 0.81 -13.30
C LEU A 80 -3.67 0.33 -12.72
N MET A 81 -3.71 -0.78 -12.01
CA MET A 81 -2.57 -1.46 -11.39
C MET A 81 -2.29 -2.74 -12.16
N ARG A 82 -1.26 -2.72 -13.00
CA ARG A 82 -0.86 -3.86 -13.82
C ARG A 82 -0.04 -4.83 -12.99
N LYS A 83 -0.36 -6.12 -13.08
CA LYS A 83 0.41 -7.20 -12.44
C LYS A 83 1.87 -7.15 -12.88
N THR A 84 2.76 -7.51 -11.96
CA THR A 84 4.17 -7.78 -12.26
C THR A 84 4.49 -9.25 -11.93
N GLU A 85 5.72 -9.67 -12.23
CA GLU A 85 6.19 -11.02 -11.88
C GLU A 85 6.31 -11.24 -10.36
N GLU A 86 6.46 -10.16 -9.59
CA GLU A 86 6.61 -10.18 -8.14
C GLU A 86 5.22 -10.05 -7.47
N PRO A 87 4.78 -11.03 -6.65
CA PRO A 87 3.51 -10.96 -5.93
C PRO A 87 3.42 -9.71 -5.03
N GLY A 88 2.22 -9.12 -4.92
CA GLY A 88 2.00 -7.89 -4.16
C GLY A 88 2.58 -6.61 -4.81
N LYS A 89 3.32 -6.72 -5.91
CA LYS A 89 3.85 -5.57 -6.66
C LYS A 89 3.08 -5.34 -7.95
N PHE A 90 2.71 -4.08 -8.15
CA PHE A 90 1.98 -3.59 -9.30
C PHE A 90 2.69 -2.40 -9.94
N SER A 91 2.43 -2.19 -11.22
CA SER A 91 2.87 -1.00 -11.96
C SER A 91 1.68 -0.18 -12.45
N ALA A 92 1.80 1.13 -12.43
CA ALA A 92 0.79 2.07 -12.91
C ALA A 92 1.44 3.16 -13.76
N TYR A 93 0.63 3.79 -14.63
CA TYR A 93 1.07 4.87 -15.51
C TYR A 93 2.28 4.52 -16.39
N GLY A 94 2.24 3.36 -17.05
CA GLY A 94 3.32 2.90 -17.94
C GLY A 94 4.63 2.59 -17.20
N GLY A 95 4.56 2.07 -15.97
CA GLY A 95 5.75 1.73 -15.17
C GLY A 95 6.32 2.89 -14.35
N ARG A 96 5.85 4.13 -14.57
CA ARG A 96 6.29 5.32 -13.83
C ARG A 96 6.07 5.18 -12.32
N LYS A 97 4.96 4.55 -11.93
CA LYS A 97 4.62 4.34 -10.52
C LYS A 97 4.63 2.85 -10.21
N LEU A 98 5.39 2.47 -9.20
CA LEU A 98 5.38 1.14 -8.60
C LEU A 98 4.60 1.18 -7.29
N ILE A 99 3.79 0.16 -7.07
CA ILE A 99 2.92 0.03 -5.90
C ILE A 99 3.21 -1.34 -5.30
N TYR A 100 3.44 -1.37 -3.99
CA TYR A 100 3.71 -2.57 -3.21
C TYR A 100 2.65 -2.65 -2.13
N LEU A 101 1.95 -3.77 -2.05
CA LEU A 101 1.09 -4.10 -0.92
C LEU A 101 1.86 -5.05 0.00
N GLN A 102 1.99 -4.65 1.26
CA GLN A 102 2.78 -5.38 2.25
C GLN A 102 1.93 -5.58 3.50
N GLU A 103 1.94 -6.76 4.08
CA GLU A 103 1.41 -6.96 5.44
C GLU A 103 2.17 -6.08 6.42
N LEU A 104 1.48 -5.55 7.44
CA LEU A 104 2.11 -4.88 8.56
C LEU A 104 2.21 -5.87 9.74
N PRO A 105 3.41 -6.39 10.05
CA PRO A 105 3.57 -7.45 11.04
C PRO A 105 2.97 -7.07 12.40
N GLY A 106 2.30 -8.04 13.04
CA GLY A 106 1.64 -7.84 14.34
C GLY A 106 0.27 -7.16 14.27
N THR A 107 -0.27 -6.92 13.07
CA THR A 107 -1.56 -6.23 12.88
C THR A 107 -2.36 -6.91 11.78
N ASP A 108 -3.68 -6.66 11.75
CA ASP A 108 -4.55 -7.05 10.62
C ASP A 108 -4.52 -6.03 9.46
N ASP A 109 -3.63 -5.05 9.53
CA ASP A 109 -3.49 -3.97 8.57
C ASP A 109 -2.34 -4.22 7.59
N TYR A 110 -2.34 -3.41 6.54
CA TYR A 110 -1.39 -3.49 5.43
C TYR A 110 -0.81 -2.11 5.14
N VAL A 111 0.29 -2.09 4.40
CA VAL A 111 0.90 -0.87 3.89
C VAL A 111 0.89 -0.89 2.36
N PHE A 112 0.25 0.13 1.78
CA PHE A 112 0.50 0.50 0.39
C PHE A 112 1.71 1.42 0.30
N TYR A 113 2.85 0.84 -0.06
CA TYR A 113 4.07 1.59 -0.35
C TYR A 113 4.15 1.91 -1.85
N CYS A 114 4.44 3.16 -2.19
CA CYS A 114 4.46 3.63 -3.57
C CYS A 114 5.79 4.33 -3.88
N LYS A 115 6.35 4.02 -5.04
CA LYS A 115 7.47 4.74 -5.67
C LYS A 115 6.94 5.40 -6.94
N ASP A 116 6.96 6.72 -7.05
CA ASP A 116 6.44 7.46 -8.21
C ASP A 116 7.55 8.32 -8.83
N GLN A 117 8.05 7.90 -9.99
CA GLN A 117 9.08 8.62 -10.72
C GLN A 117 8.46 9.83 -11.44
N ARG A 118 8.80 11.06 -11.03
CA ARG A 118 8.30 12.29 -11.68
C ARG A 118 9.44 13.10 -12.28
N ARG A 119 9.10 14.17 -13.01
CA ARG A 119 10.08 15.11 -13.60
C ARG A 119 11.01 15.75 -12.55
N GLY A 120 10.61 15.77 -11.28
CA GLY A 120 11.43 16.27 -10.15
C GLY A 120 12.14 15.19 -9.34
N GLY A 121 12.25 13.96 -9.85
CA GLY A 121 12.86 12.84 -9.15
C GLY A 121 11.87 11.80 -8.63
N LEU A 122 12.39 10.88 -7.83
CA LEU A 122 11.63 9.78 -7.26
C LEU A 122 10.89 10.25 -6.01
N ARG A 123 9.58 10.01 -5.96
CA ARG A 123 8.75 10.30 -4.79
C ARG A 123 8.29 9.03 -4.10
N TYR A 124 8.43 8.96 -2.79
CA TYR A 124 7.96 7.87 -1.95
C TYR A 124 6.70 8.25 -1.18
N MET A 125 5.87 7.24 -0.93
CA MET A 125 4.64 7.39 -0.17
C MET A 125 4.27 6.08 0.50
N GLY A 126 3.93 6.13 1.78
CA GLY A 126 3.33 5.03 2.51
C GLY A 126 1.88 5.34 2.87
N LYS A 127 1.02 4.33 2.86
CA LYS A 127 -0.33 4.44 3.43
C LYS A 127 -0.62 3.21 4.27
N LEU A 128 -0.99 3.44 5.53
CA LEU A 128 -1.59 2.42 6.37
C LEU A 128 -3.04 2.21 5.91
N VAL A 129 -3.37 0.96 5.59
CA VAL A 129 -4.71 0.59 5.13
C VAL A 129 -5.21 -0.67 5.82
N GLY A 130 -6.52 -0.78 5.95
CA GLY A 130 -7.16 -1.97 6.51
C GLY A 130 -8.52 -2.25 5.90
N ARG A 131 -9.05 -3.45 6.16
CA ARG A 131 -10.44 -3.82 5.82
C ARG A 131 -11.44 -3.19 6.78
N ASN A 132 -11.03 -2.99 8.04
CA ASN A 132 -11.78 -2.28 9.05
C ASN A 132 -11.39 -0.77 9.04
N PRO A 133 -12.33 0.18 9.06
CA PRO A 133 -12.03 1.61 9.13
C PRO A 133 -11.33 2.03 10.44
N ASN A 134 -11.54 1.29 11.52
CA ASN A 134 -11.00 1.62 12.84
C ASN A 134 -9.47 1.55 12.84
N THR A 135 -8.83 2.59 13.36
CA THR A 135 -7.38 2.63 13.56
C THR A 135 -7.09 2.38 15.03
N ASN A 136 -6.14 1.49 15.33
CA ASN A 136 -5.65 1.30 16.70
C ASN A 136 -4.22 1.86 16.82
N LEU A 137 -3.77 2.07 18.06
CA LEU A 137 -2.47 2.68 18.34
C LEU A 137 -1.30 1.77 17.93
N GLU A 138 -1.43 0.46 18.14
CA GLU A 138 -0.42 -0.54 17.79
C GLU A 138 -0.09 -0.53 16.28
N ALA A 139 -1.12 -0.48 15.42
CA ALA A 139 -0.94 -0.39 13.97
C ALA A 139 -0.28 0.91 13.54
N LEU A 140 -0.54 2.02 14.23
CA LEU A 140 0.15 3.28 13.97
C LEU A 140 1.62 3.23 14.39
N GLU A 141 1.95 2.56 15.49
CA GLU A 141 3.33 2.39 15.95
C GLU A 141 4.14 1.48 15.03
N GLU A 142 3.57 0.35 14.60
CA GLU A 142 4.21 -0.51 13.60
C GLU A 142 4.37 0.20 12.25
N PHE A 143 3.38 1.01 11.86
CA PHE A 143 3.49 1.84 10.66
C PHE A 143 4.62 2.86 10.78
N LYS A 144 4.78 3.54 11.92
CA LYS A 144 5.90 4.46 12.19
C LYS A 144 7.25 3.76 12.06
N LYS A 145 7.41 2.58 12.67
CA LYS A 145 8.64 1.77 12.57
C LYS A 145 8.97 1.43 11.11
N LEU A 146 7.97 1.00 10.34
CA LEU A 146 8.15 0.71 8.91
C LEU A 146 8.52 1.97 8.11
N VAL A 147 7.85 3.10 8.37
CA VAL A 147 8.13 4.40 7.74
C VAL A 147 9.58 4.82 7.97
N GLN A 148 10.06 4.78 9.21
CA GLN A 148 11.44 5.08 9.57
C GLN A 148 12.42 4.12 8.88
N HIS A 149 12.12 2.81 8.85
CA HIS A 149 12.94 1.81 8.17
C HIS A 149 13.03 2.05 6.65
N LYS A 150 12.01 2.66 6.04
CA LYS A 150 12.03 3.06 4.61
C LYS A 150 12.70 4.41 4.37
N GLY A 151 13.23 5.07 5.41
CA GLY A 151 13.88 6.39 5.31
C GLY A 151 12.90 7.56 5.17
N LEU A 152 11.62 7.35 5.50
CA LEU A 152 10.61 8.40 5.53
C LEU A 152 10.50 9.00 6.94
N SER A 153 10.05 10.25 7.01
CA SER A 153 9.91 10.97 8.28
C SER A 153 8.62 10.57 8.99
N GLU A 154 8.71 10.16 10.25
CA GLU A 154 7.52 9.89 11.07
C GLU A 154 6.74 11.17 11.41
N GLU A 155 7.42 12.32 11.47
CA GLU A 155 6.80 13.63 11.71
C GLU A 155 5.86 14.05 10.56
N ASP A 156 6.07 13.48 9.37
CA ASP A 156 5.25 13.73 8.18
C ASP A 156 4.08 12.76 8.05
N ILE A 157 3.88 11.86 9.02
CA ILE A 157 2.70 10.99 9.07
C ILE A 157 1.49 11.84 9.42
N PHE A 158 0.44 11.74 8.61
CA PHE A 158 -0.85 12.39 8.85
C PHE A 158 -2.00 11.41 8.67
N MET A 159 -3.12 11.70 9.34
CA MET A 159 -4.33 10.88 9.31
C MET A 159 -5.46 11.66 8.64
N PRO A 160 -5.79 11.40 7.36
CA PRO A 160 -6.91 12.04 6.71
C PRO A 160 -8.23 11.59 7.34
N LEU A 161 -9.23 12.45 7.37
CA LEU A 161 -10.57 12.08 7.84
C LEU A 161 -11.21 11.10 6.83
N GLN A 162 -11.60 9.91 7.29
CA GLN A 162 -12.32 8.95 6.46
C GLN A 162 -13.77 9.42 6.27
N THR A 163 -14.23 9.54 5.01
CA THR A 163 -15.58 10.00 4.67
C THR A 163 -16.20 9.16 3.55
N GLY A 164 -17.45 9.43 3.18
CA GLY A 164 -17.98 8.97 1.90
C GLY A 164 -17.24 9.60 0.71
N SER A 165 -17.63 9.23 -0.51
CA SER A 165 -17.11 9.87 -1.71
C SER A 165 -17.46 11.35 -1.74
N CYS A 166 -16.49 12.20 -2.10
CA CYS A 166 -16.79 13.60 -2.43
C CYS A 166 -17.34 13.69 -3.87
N VAL A 167 -18.07 14.77 -4.15
CA VAL A 167 -18.64 15.06 -5.47
C VAL A 167 -17.79 16.13 -6.15
N LEU A 168 -17.55 15.96 -7.45
CA LEU A 168 -16.91 16.99 -8.29
C LEU A 168 -17.94 18.10 -8.54
N GLU A 169 -17.70 19.30 -8.00
CA GLU A 169 -18.44 20.48 -8.42
C GLU A 169 -18.00 20.83 -9.86
N HIS A 170 -18.98 21.00 -10.75
CA HIS A 170 -18.78 21.35 -12.16
C HIS A 170 -18.75 22.87 -12.34
#